data_AF-A0A6P7GVK2-F1
#
_entry.id   AF-A0A6P7GVK2-F1
#
_cell.length_a   1.000
_cell.length_b   1.000
_cell.length_c   1.000
_cell.angle_alpha   90.00
_cell.angle_beta   90.00
_cell.angle_gamma   90.00
#
_symmetry.space_group_name_H-M   'P 1'
#
loop_
_entity.id
_entity.type
_entity.pdbx_description
1 polymer ?
#
loop_
_entity_poly.entity_id
_entity_poly.type
_entity_poly.pdbx_seq_one_letter_code
_entity_poly.pdbx_strand_id
1 'polypeptide(L)'
;MLNQFRSRTNCETEAKFIQSRIQSVEKYLADFCNIFSLYSRKSARLRDERDEIAKISLNIAENENINKSLSVGLENFADCMSQISDYEDVRVQGIDVKVVSQFMKYENICKQAKDEVKDIYTARDKEVSKKRYLDRIRERNPRNRQQI
;
A
#
# COMPACT_ATOMS: atom_id res chain seq x y z
N MET A 1 -15.11 20.13 37.14
CA MET A 1 -15.86 19.13 36.35
C MET A 1 -15.96 19.49 34.86
N LEU A 2 -16.41 20.68 34.46
CA LEU A 2 -16.61 21.07 33.05
C LEU A 2 -15.35 21.01 32.16
N ASN A 3 -14.20 21.51 32.63
CA ASN A 3 -12.94 21.48 31.85
C ASN A 3 -12.39 20.06 31.63
N GLN A 4 -12.64 19.15 32.58
CA GLN A 4 -12.26 17.74 32.48
C GLN A 4 -13.12 16.99 31.46
N PHE A 5 -14.42 17.30 31.42
CA PHE A 5 -15.34 16.74 30.43
C PHE A 5 -14.98 17.21 29.02
N ARG A 6 -14.74 18.52 28.84
CA ARG A 6 -14.25 19.10 27.57
C ARG A 6 -12.95 18.48 27.07
N SER A 7 -11.94 18.34 27.94
CA SER A 7 -10.66 17.72 27.57
C SER A 7 -10.81 16.25 27.15
N ARG A 8 -11.70 15.50 27.82
CA ARG A 8 -11.98 14.09 27.46
C ARG A 8 -12.69 13.96 26.11
N THR A 9 -13.67 14.82 25.84
CA THR A 9 -14.42 14.84 24.57
C THR A 9 -13.52 15.25 23.41
N ASN A 10 -12.60 16.21 23.62
CA ASN A 10 -11.64 16.64 22.59
C ASN A 10 -10.69 15.49 22.20
N CYS A 11 -10.11 14.80 23.18
CA CYS A 11 -9.19 13.69 22.93
C CYS A 11 -9.85 12.48 22.25
N GLU A 12 -11.10 12.15 22.60
CA GLU A 12 -11.84 11.09 21.89
C GLU A 12 -12.17 11.49 20.43
N THR A 13 -12.47 12.78 20.22
CA THR A 13 -12.71 13.33 18.88
C THR A 13 -11.43 13.31 18.03
N GLU A 14 -10.29 13.67 18.63
CA GLU A 14 -8.97 13.59 17.99
C GLU A 14 -8.60 12.16 17.62
N ALA A 15 -8.81 11.18 18.50
CA ALA A 15 -8.52 9.78 18.21
C ALA A 15 -9.36 9.23 17.05
N LYS A 16 -10.68 9.53 17.03
CA LYS A 16 -11.57 9.18 15.93
C LYS A 16 -11.15 9.85 14.62
N PHE A 17 -10.75 11.12 14.69
CA PHE A 17 -10.23 11.85 13.54
C PHE A 17 -8.97 11.17 12.98
N ILE A 18 -7.98 10.88 13.82
CA ILE A 18 -6.73 10.22 13.41
C ILE A 18 -7.02 8.84 12.81
N GLN A 19 -7.87 8.01 13.44
CA GLN A 19 -8.27 6.71 12.88
C GLN A 19 -8.93 6.84 11.51
N SER A 20 -9.84 7.80 11.33
CA SER A 20 -10.48 8.05 10.04
C SER A 20 -9.48 8.46 8.96
N ARG A 21 -8.47 9.27 9.33
CA ARG A 21 -7.37 9.65 8.43
C ARG A 21 -6.52 8.44 8.04
N ILE A 22 -6.15 7.58 8.98
CA ILE A 22 -5.38 6.37 8.70
C ILE A 22 -6.16 5.43 7.78
N GLN A 23 -7.46 5.20 8.05
CA GLN A 23 -8.33 4.38 7.19
C GLN A 23 -8.44 4.93 5.76
N SER A 24 -8.54 6.25 5.62
CA SER A 24 -8.62 6.89 4.31
C SER A 24 -7.32 6.70 3.53
N VAL A 25 -6.16 6.89 4.17
CA VAL A 25 -4.85 6.68 3.56
C VAL A 25 -4.67 5.22 3.14
N GLU A 26 -4.96 4.28 4.04
CA GLU A 26 -4.87 2.84 3.76
C GLU A 26 -5.73 2.47 2.55
N LYS A 27 -6.98 2.96 2.48
CA LYS A 27 -7.87 2.73 1.35
C LYS A 27 -7.26 3.24 0.03
N TYR A 28 -6.82 4.50 0.00
CA TYR A 28 -6.27 5.07 -1.24
C TYR A 28 -5.01 4.35 -1.71
N LEU A 29 -4.13 3.97 -0.79
CA LEU A 29 -2.90 3.26 -1.14
C LEU A 29 -3.17 1.81 -1.59
N ALA A 30 -4.18 1.16 -1.00
CA ALA A 30 -4.68 -0.12 -1.51
C ALA A 30 -5.24 0.01 -2.93
N ASP A 31 -6.02 1.06 -3.20
CA ASP A 31 -6.55 1.35 -4.55
C ASP A 31 -5.40 1.58 -5.56
N PHE A 32 -4.38 2.35 -5.19
CA PHE A 32 -3.17 2.52 -6.02
C PHE A 32 -2.46 1.20 -6.27
N CYS A 33 -2.21 0.41 -5.22
CA CYS A 33 -1.57 -0.90 -5.33
C CYS A 33 -2.32 -1.82 -6.30
N ASN A 34 -3.66 -1.84 -6.21
CA ASN A 34 -4.52 -2.62 -7.11
C ASN A 34 -4.43 -2.15 -8.56
N ILE A 35 -4.50 -0.84 -8.81
CA ILE A 35 -4.41 -0.28 -10.16
C ILE A 35 -3.04 -0.58 -10.79
N PHE A 36 -1.94 -0.36 -10.05
CA PHE A 36 -0.60 -0.65 -10.55
C PHE A 36 -0.36 -2.13 -10.78
N SER A 37 -0.88 -3.00 -9.91
CA SER A 37 -0.80 -4.45 -10.09
C SER A 37 -1.56 -4.91 -11.34
N LEU A 38 -2.74 -4.32 -11.61
CA LEU A 38 -3.51 -4.58 -12.82
C LEU A 38 -2.78 -4.08 -14.07
N TYR A 39 -2.18 -2.90 -14.00
CA TYR A 39 -1.37 -2.34 -15.08
C TYR A 39 -0.16 -3.24 -15.40
N SER A 40 0.62 -3.64 -14.37
CA SER A 40 1.75 -4.57 -14.49
C SER A 40 1.36 -5.86 -15.21
N ARG A 41 0.26 -6.50 -14.79
CA ARG A 41 -0.27 -7.71 -15.46
C ARG A 41 -0.71 -7.48 -16.91
N LYS A 42 -1.32 -6.34 -17.22
CA LYS A 42 -1.71 -6.00 -18.61
C LYS A 42 -0.47 -5.80 -19.49
N SER A 43 0.56 -5.13 -18.98
CA SER A 43 1.84 -4.97 -19.67
C SER A 43 2.53 -6.31 -19.91
N ALA A 44 2.52 -7.23 -18.93
CA ALA A 44 3.05 -8.57 -19.10
C ALA A 44 2.32 -9.33 -20.24
N ARG A 45 0.99 -9.25 -20.32
CA ARG A 45 0.23 -9.86 -21.43
C ARG A 45 0.61 -9.28 -22.79
N LEU A 46 0.86 -7.98 -22.89
CA LEU A 46 1.31 -7.37 -24.14
C LEU A 46 2.69 -7.87 -24.57
N ARG A 47 3.57 -8.22 -23.62
CA ARG A 47 4.85 -8.89 -23.92
C ARG A 47 4.58 -10.30 -24.46
N ASP A 48 3.73 -11.09 -23.80
CA ASP A 48 3.41 -12.45 -24.24
C ASP A 48 2.86 -12.49 -25.68
N GLU A 49 1.99 -11.54 -26.05
CA GLU A 49 1.50 -11.41 -27.44
C GLU A 49 2.61 -11.05 -28.43
N ARG A 50 3.59 -10.21 -28.04
CA ARG A 50 4.74 -9.89 -28.89
C ARG A 50 5.66 -11.09 -29.09
N ASP A 51 5.86 -11.89 -28.05
CA ASP A 51 6.67 -13.11 -28.13
C ASP A 51 6.04 -14.11 -29.11
N GLU A 52 4.71 -14.24 -29.12
CA GLU A 52 4.01 -15.08 -30.08
C GLU A 52 4.14 -14.54 -31.52
N ILE A 53 4.09 -13.22 -31.72
CA ILE A 53 4.35 -12.60 -33.03
C ILE A 53 5.77 -12.91 -33.51
N ALA A 54 6.78 -12.77 -32.66
CA ALA A 54 8.17 -13.07 -33.00
C ALA A 54 8.33 -14.54 -33.38
N LYS A 55 7.75 -15.44 -32.59
CA LYS A 55 7.77 -16.88 -32.83
C LYS A 55 7.10 -17.28 -34.15
N ILE A 56 5.92 -16.74 -34.45
CA ILE A 56 5.24 -16.99 -35.74
C ILE A 56 6.09 -16.46 -36.89
N SER A 57 6.71 -15.29 -36.73
CA SER A 57 7.57 -14.69 -37.75
C SER A 57 8.79 -15.57 -38.06
N LEU A 58 9.45 -16.10 -37.02
CA LEU A 58 10.55 -17.07 -37.17
C LEU A 58 10.08 -18.35 -37.85
N ASN A 59 8.92 -18.90 -37.45
CA ASN A 59 8.39 -20.10 -38.07
C ASN A 59 8.13 -19.90 -39.58
N ILE A 60 7.58 -18.75 -39.98
CA ILE A 60 7.39 -18.42 -41.39
C ILE A 60 8.77 -18.29 -42.08
N ALA A 61 9.74 -17.63 -41.45
CA ALA A 61 11.08 -17.47 -42.00
C ALA A 61 11.79 -18.81 -42.27
N GLU A 62 11.69 -19.74 -41.32
CA GLU A 62 12.27 -21.10 -41.40
C GLU A 62 11.65 -21.93 -42.52
N ASN A 63 10.34 -21.76 -42.76
CA ASN A 63 9.62 -22.48 -43.81
C ASN A 63 9.74 -21.82 -45.19
N GLU A 64 10.19 -20.56 -45.26
CA GLU A 64 10.39 -19.83 -46.52
C GLU A 64 11.71 -20.25 -47.20
N ASN A 65 11.58 -21.26 -48.07
CA ASN A 65 12.72 -21.87 -48.75
C ASN A 65 13.06 -21.24 -50.11
N ILE A 66 12.15 -20.44 -50.68
CA ILE A 66 12.30 -19.87 -52.03
C ILE A 66 12.75 -18.43 -51.93
N ASN A 67 12.00 -17.61 -51.20
CA ASN A 67 12.24 -16.18 -51.07
C ASN A 67 13.16 -15.87 -49.88
N LYS A 68 14.47 -16.00 -50.09
CA LYS A 68 15.47 -15.79 -49.04
C LYS A 68 15.51 -14.37 -48.49
N SER A 69 15.17 -13.34 -49.29
CA SER A 69 15.09 -11.98 -48.76
C SER A 69 13.90 -11.79 -47.82
N LEU A 70 12.78 -12.46 -48.07
CA LEU A 70 11.64 -12.48 -47.13
C LEU A 70 12.00 -13.22 -45.84
N SER A 71 12.63 -14.39 -45.94
CA SER A 71 13.10 -15.16 -44.77
C SER A 71 13.98 -14.30 -43.86
N VAL A 72 15.03 -13.68 -44.41
CA VAL A 72 15.91 -12.76 -43.66
C VAL A 72 15.14 -11.54 -43.11
N GLY A 73 14.18 -11.00 -43.86
CA GLY A 73 13.35 -9.89 -43.38
C GLY A 73 12.51 -10.26 -42.15
N LEU A 74 11.96 -11.48 -42.14
CA LEU A 74 11.17 -12.02 -41.04
C LEU A 74 12.03 -12.37 -39.81
N GLU A 75 13.23 -12.89 -40.00
CA GLU A 75 14.21 -13.10 -38.92
C GLU A 75 14.55 -11.77 -38.23
N ASN A 76 14.91 -10.74 -39.00
CA ASN A 76 15.20 -9.41 -38.47
C ASN A 76 13.98 -8.79 -37.77
N PHE A 77 12.77 -9.01 -38.31
CA PHE A 77 11.54 -8.54 -37.69
C PHE A 77 11.29 -9.24 -36.34
N ALA A 78 11.48 -10.55 -36.27
CA ALA A 78 11.36 -11.30 -35.03
C ALA A 78 12.39 -10.83 -33.99
N ASP A 79 13.64 -10.61 -34.38
CA ASP A 79 14.68 -10.06 -33.51
C ASP A 79 14.30 -8.68 -32.96
N CYS A 80 13.75 -7.80 -33.80
CA CYS A 80 13.23 -6.50 -33.36
C CYS A 80 12.11 -6.66 -32.32
N MET A 81 11.18 -7.60 -32.55
CA MET A 81 10.08 -7.86 -31.62
C MET A 81 10.57 -8.43 -30.29
N SER A 82 11.53 -9.35 -30.31
CA SER A 82 12.16 -9.90 -29.09
C SER A 82 12.87 -8.82 -28.28
N GLN A 83 13.61 -7.91 -28.93
CA GLN A 83 14.23 -6.77 -28.22
C GLN A 83 13.18 -5.88 -27.55
N ILE A 84 12.06 -5.61 -28.22
CA ILE A 84 10.94 -4.84 -27.62
C ILE A 84 10.37 -5.58 -26.40
N SER A 85 10.22 -6.90 -26.48
CA SER A 85 9.76 -7.74 -25.37
C SER A 85 10.70 -7.69 -24.16
N ASP A 86 12.02 -7.66 -24.36
CA ASP A 86 13.00 -7.55 -23.27
C ASP A 86 12.86 -6.22 -22.52
N TYR A 87 12.72 -5.10 -23.24
CA TYR A 87 12.49 -3.79 -22.60
C TYR A 87 11.19 -3.76 -21.79
N GLU A 88 10.18 -4.45 -22.28
CA GLU A 88 8.86 -4.57 -21.66
C GLU A 88 8.91 -5.42 -20.39
N ASP A 89 9.67 -6.51 -20.41
CA ASP A 89 9.89 -7.34 -19.22
C ASP A 89 10.55 -6.53 -18.10
N VAL A 90 11.63 -5.80 -18.42
CA VAL A 90 12.30 -4.90 -17.47
C VAL A 90 11.33 -3.85 -16.92
N ARG A 91 10.43 -3.33 -17.76
CA ARG A 91 9.42 -2.35 -17.33
C ARG A 91 8.39 -2.97 -16.37
N VAL A 92 7.89 -4.16 -16.68
CA VAL A 92 6.95 -4.91 -15.82
C VAL A 92 7.58 -5.19 -14.45
N GLN A 93 8.79 -5.74 -14.43
CA GLN A 93 9.54 -5.96 -13.20
C GLN A 93 9.77 -4.65 -12.43
N GLY A 94 10.08 -3.57 -13.16
CA GLY A 94 10.26 -2.24 -12.59
C GLY A 94 9.01 -1.72 -11.90
N ILE A 95 7.83 -1.92 -12.47
CA ILE A 95 6.55 -1.52 -11.86
C ILE A 95 6.30 -2.30 -10.57
N ASP A 96 6.49 -3.63 -10.59
CA ASP A 96 6.29 -4.46 -9.41
C ASP A 96 7.25 -4.07 -8.27
N VAL A 97 8.54 -3.96 -8.56
CA VAL A 97 9.56 -3.70 -7.55
C VAL A 97 9.53 -2.24 -7.09
N LYS A 98 9.45 -1.26 -7.99
CA LYS A 98 9.60 0.16 -7.63
C LYS A 98 8.28 0.83 -7.26
N VAL A 99 7.14 0.26 -7.63
CA VAL A 99 5.83 0.88 -7.41
C VAL A 99 4.97 0.02 -6.50
N VAL A 100 4.60 -1.19 -6.95
CA VAL A 100 3.66 -2.06 -6.21
C VAL A 100 4.20 -2.40 -4.83
N SER A 101 5.45 -2.86 -4.75
CA SER A 101 6.07 -3.21 -3.46
C SER A 101 6.18 -2.03 -2.49
N GLN A 102 6.32 -0.80 -2.98
CA GLN A 102 6.41 0.38 -2.13
C GLN A 102 5.06 0.74 -1.53
N PHE A 103 3.98 0.63 -2.32
CA PHE A 103 2.62 0.84 -1.82
C PHE A 103 2.20 -0.24 -0.83
N MET A 104 2.55 -1.51 -1.08
CA MET A 104 2.23 -2.62 -0.16
C MET A 104 2.75 -2.42 1.26
N LYS A 105 3.91 -1.75 1.44
CA LYS A 105 4.46 -1.47 2.78
C LYS A 105 3.50 -0.69 3.67
N TYR A 106 2.62 0.13 3.07
CA TYR A 106 1.67 0.93 3.83
C TYR A 106 0.58 0.13 4.51
N GLU A 107 0.33 -1.12 4.11
CA GLU A 107 -0.56 -2.01 4.86
C GLU A 107 -0.06 -2.18 6.30
N ASN A 108 1.23 -2.51 6.47
CA ASN A 108 1.85 -2.68 7.78
C ASN A 108 1.99 -1.35 8.53
N ILE A 109 2.36 -0.27 7.84
CA ILE A 109 2.48 1.06 8.46
C ILE A 109 1.12 1.53 8.99
N CYS A 110 0.06 1.40 8.20
CA CYS A 110 -1.29 1.80 8.63
C CYS A 110 -1.81 0.90 9.76
N LYS A 111 -1.50 -0.41 9.74
CA LYS A 111 -1.82 -1.32 10.84
C LYS A 111 -1.13 -0.89 12.14
N GLN A 112 0.18 -0.66 12.11
CA GLN A 112 0.95 -0.20 13.27
C GLN A 112 0.41 1.13 13.80
N ALA A 113 0.14 2.10 12.93
CA ALA A 113 -0.42 3.38 13.34
C ALA A 113 -1.80 3.25 14.02
N LYS A 114 -2.66 2.34 13.56
CA LYS A 114 -3.95 2.06 14.23
C LYS A 114 -3.75 1.45 15.61
N ASP A 115 -2.82 0.51 15.74
CA ASP A 115 -2.51 -0.16 16.99
C ASP A 115 -1.92 0.83 18.01
N GLU A 116 -1.02 1.72 17.59
CA GLU A 116 -0.47 2.79 18.43
C GLU A 116 -1.56 3.73 18.95
N VAL A 117 -2.47 4.19 18.08
CA VAL A 117 -3.61 5.03 18.50
C VAL A 117 -4.47 4.32 19.54
N LYS A 118 -4.72 3.02 19.34
CA LYS A 118 -5.49 2.20 20.29
C LYS A 118 -4.77 2.05 21.63
N ASP A 119 -3.45 1.85 21.62
CA ASP A 119 -2.64 1.69 22.82
C ASP A 119 -2.56 2.99 23.63
N ILE A 120 -2.32 4.13 22.96
CA ILE A 120 -2.33 5.46 23.58
C ILE A 120 -3.69 5.72 24.26
N TYR A 121 -4.78 5.42 23.56
CA TYR A 121 -6.12 5.62 24.09
C TYR A 121 -6.41 4.70 25.30
N THR A 122 -5.99 3.43 25.22
CA THR A 122 -6.14 2.45 26.30
C THR A 122 -5.34 2.88 27.54
N ALA A 123 -4.11 3.35 27.37
CA ALA A 123 -3.28 3.86 28.47
C ALA A 123 -3.93 5.09 29.13
N ARG A 124 -4.47 6.01 28.33
CA ARG A 124 -5.19 7.17 28.82
C ARG A 124 -6.44 6.80 29.61
N ASP A 125 -7.24 5.84 29.14
CA ASP A 125 -8.44 5.41 29.86
C ASP A 125 -8.12 4.77 31.22
N LYS A 126 -6.99 4.07 31.33
CA LYS A 126 -6.45 3.60 32.62
C LYS A 126 -6.10 4.77 33.54
N GLU A 127 -5.37 5.78 33.05
CA GLU A 127 -5.00 6.98 33.83
C GLU A 127 -6.22 7.79 34.28
N VAL A 128 -7.21 7.97 33.41
CA VAL A 128 -8.48 8.64 33.75
C VAL A 128 -9.23 7.86 34.83
N SER A 129 -9.26 6.53 34.74
CA SER A 129 -9.91 5.68 35.74
C SER A 129 -9.20 5.75 37.09
N LYS A 130 -7.86 5.72 37.09
CA LYS A 130 -7.02 5.88 38.29
C LYS A 130 -7.22 7.24 38.95
N LYS A 131 -7.25 8.32 38.15
CA LYS A 131 -7.52 9.67 38.65
C LYS A 131 -8.90 9.78 39.31
N ARG A 132 -9.95 9.26 38.67
CA ARG A 132 -11.32 9.22 39.25
C ARG A 132 -11.38 8.44 40.55
N TYR A 133 -10.61 7.36 40.67
CA TYR A 133 -10.51 6.61 41.91
C TYR A 133 -9.85 7.44 43.03
N LEU A 134 -8.73 8.11 42.73
CA LEU A 134 -8.03 8.98 43.68
C LEU A 134 -8.88 10.19 44.12
N ASP A 135 -9.61 10.81 43.19
CA ASP A 135 -10.51 11.93 43.48
C ASP A 135 -11.61 11.50 44.47
N ARG A 136 -12.21 10.31 44.30
CA ARG A 136 -13.19 9.74 45.24
C ARG A 136 -12.61 9.49 46.64
N ILE A 137 -11.35 9.04 46.74
CA ILE A 137 -10.67 8.85 48.03
C ILE A 137 -10.45 10.20 48.72
N ARG A 138 -9.99 11.22 47.98
CA ARG A 138 -9.77 12.58 48.50
C ARG A 138 -11.05 13.23 49.03
N GLU A 139 -12.19 13.02 48.36
CA GLU A 139 -13.48 13.54 48.81
C GLU A 139 -13.96 12.90 50.12
N ARG A 140 -13.63 11.62 50.36
CA ARG A 140 -13.99 10.91 51.60
C ARG A 140 -13.12 11.25 52.81
N ASN A 141 -11.95 11.90 52.62
CA ASN A 141 -11.01 12.22 53.70
C ASN A 141 -10.57 13.70 53.65
N PRO A 142 -11.32 14.63 54.27
CA PRO A 142 -11.05 16.07 54.18
C PRO A 142 -9.73 16.53 54.83
N ARG A 143 -9.12 15.73 55.71
CA ARG A 143 -7.81 16.01 56.34
C ARG A 143 -6.62 15.92 55.38
N ASN A 144 -6.73 15.19 54.27
CA ASN A 144 -5.66 15.06 53.26
C ASN A 144 -5.56 16.25 52.30
N ARG A 145 -6.41 17.28 52.44
CA ARG A 145 -6.35 18.49 51.60
C ARG A 145 -5.26 19.47 52.01
N GLN A 146 -4.71 19.36 53.23
CA GLN A 146 -3.79 20.35 53.81
C GLN A 146 -2.31 19.91 53.90
N GLN A 147 -1.95 18.73 53.39
CA GLN A 147 -0.61 18.15 53.57
C GLN A 147 0.35 18.25 52.36
N ILE A 148 0.08 19.12 51.38
CA ILE A 148 1.02 19.42 50.29
C ILE A 148 1.07 20.93 50.08
#